data_AF-A0AAN8G1V4-F1
#
_entry.id   AF-A0AAN8G1V4-F1
#
_cell.length_a   1.000
_cell.length_b   1.000
_cell.length_c   1.000
_cell.angle_alpha   90.00
_cell.angle_beta   90.00
_cell.angle_gamma   90.00
#
_symmetry.space_group_name_H-M   'P 1'
#
loop_
_entity.id
_entity.type
_entity.pdbx_description
1 polymer ?
#
loop_
_entity_poly.entity_id
_entity_poly.type
_entity_poly.pdbx_seq_one_letter_code
_entity_poly.pdbx_strand_id
1 'polypeptide(L)'
;LHFSGQPYTLELTLKGWRIASSHTDCMNGDYTKVDLHTRYFRNARELLSFISPDHATRFNECLATKLNELAANETTCVKAS
;
A
#
# COMPACT_ATOMS: atom_id res chain seq x y z
N LEU A 1 -1.78 8.14 13.57
CA LEU A 1 -2.14 7.26 12.44
C LEU A 1 -3.50 7.71 11.91
N HIS A 2 -3.56 8.43 10.80
CA HIS A 2 -4.85 8.66 10.14
C HIS A 2 -5.16 7.46 9.23
N PHE A 3 -5.25 6.27 9.83
CA PHE A 3 -5.96 5.18 9.17
C PHE A 3 -7.41 5.66 9.12
N SER A 4 -8.00 5.78 7.94
CA SER A 4 -9.43 6.09 7.81
C SER A 4 -10.33 5.00 8.43
N GLY A 5 -9.75 3.98 9.07
CA GLY A 5 -10.43 2.87 9.74
C GLY A 5 -11.13 1.92 8.78
N GLN A 6 -11.24 2.30 7.51
CA GLN A 6 -12.04 1.59 6.53
C GLN A 6 -11.25 0.44 5.90
N PRO A 7 -11.70 -0.82 6.06
CA PRO A 7 -11.10 -1.94 5.37
C PRO A 7 -11.50 -1.94 3.90
N TYR A 8 -10.64 -2.49 3.06
CA TYR A 8 -10.94 -2.74 1.65
C TYR A 8 -10.57 -4.16 1.28
N THR A 9 -11.48 -4.86 0.59
CA THR A 9 -11.17 -6.11 -0.09
C THR A 9 -10.74 -5.78 -1.51
N LEU A 10 -9.56 -6.24 -1.90
CA LEU A 10 -8.98 -5.99 -3.22
C LEU A 10 -9.11 -7.23 -4.10
N GLU A 11 -9.44 -7.03 -5.37
CA GLU A 11 -9.44 -8.09 -6.38
C GLU A 11 -8.37 -7.81 -7.43
N LEU A 12 -7.57 -8.83 -7.73
CA LEU A 12 -6.60 -8.82 -8.81
C LEU A 12 -7.18 -9.54 -10.03
N THR A 13 -7.17 -8.86 -11.18
CA THR A 13 -7.72 -9.36 -12.44
C THR A 13 -6.75 -9.12 -13.60
N LEU A 14 -7.08 -9.63 -14.78
CA LEU A 14 -6.37 -9.29 -16.03
C LEU A 14 -6.41 -7.79 -16.38
N LYS A 15 -7.41 -7.03 -15.90
CA LYS A 15 -7.51 -5.58 -16.12
C LYS A 15 -6.67 -4.77 -15.13
N GLY A 16 -6.16 -5.41 -14.08
CA GLY A 16 -5.41 -4.77 -13.00
C GLY A 16 -6.06 -5.01 -11.62
N TRP A 17 -5.74 -4.11 -10.69
CA TRP A 17 -6.22 -4.14 -9.31
C TRP A 17 -7.50 -3.33 -9.15
N ARG A 18 -8.49 -3.82 -8.40
CA ARG A 18 -9.69 -3.04 -8.07
C ARG A 18 -10.11 -3.24 -6.62
N ILE A 19 -10.96 -2.33 -6.13
CA ILE A 19 -11.61 -2.45 -4.82
C ILE A 19 -12.90 -3.25 -5.01
N ALA A 20 -12.93 -4.50 -4.53
CA ALA A 20 -14.13 -5.34 -4.60
C ALA A 20 -15.18 -4.94 -3.56
N SER A 21 -14.74 -4.59 -2.34
CA SER A 21 -15.64 -4.14 -1.27
C SER A 21 -14.93 -3.21 -0.29
N SER A 22 -15.73 -2.48 0.50
CA SER A 22 -15.29 -1.71 1.67
C SER A 22 -15.45 -2.48 2.99
N HIS A 23 -15.61 -3.80 2.91
CA HIS A 23 -15.68 -4.71 4.06
C HIS A 23 -14.53 -5.71 3.99
N THR A 24 -14.09 -6.20 5.14
CA THR A 24 -13.10 -7.27 5.25
C THR A 24 -13.66 -8.58 4.71
N ASP A 25 -12.86 -9.33 3.95
CA ASP A 25 -13.17 -10.65 3.41
C ASP A 25 -14.50 -10.75 2.65
N CYS A 26 -14.89 -9.66 1.98
CA CYS A 26 -16.16 -9.56 1.27
C CYS A 26 -15.92 -9.07 -0.15
N MET A 27 -16.49 -9.76 -1.14
CA MET A 27 -16.41 -9.35 -2.55
C MET A 27 -17.67 -8.61 -3.02
N ASN A 28 -18.61 -8.33 -2.12
CA ASN A 28 -19.84 -7.61 -2.47
C ASN A 28 -19.56 -6.10 -2.51
N GLY A 29 -19.56 -5.56 -3.73
CA GLY A 29 -19.45 -4.12 -3.95
C GLY A 29 -20.68 -3.38 -3.46
N ASP A 30 -20.49 -2.15 -3.01
CA ASP A 30 -21.57 -1.25 -2.66
C ASP A 30 -22.11 -0.60 -3.94
N TYR A 31 -23.36 -0.91 -4.31
CA TYR A 31 -24.02 -0.35 -5.50
C TYR A 31 -24.20 1.17 -5.42
N THR A 32 -24.06 1.79 -4.25
CA THR A 32 -24.07 3.26 -4.12
C THR A 32 -22.72 3.89 -4.48
N LYS A 33 -21.65 3.09 -4.60
CA LYS A 33 -20.27 3.51 -4.91
C LYS A 33 -19.73 2.82 -6.16
N VAL A 34 -20.52 2.79 -7.23
CA VAL A 34 -20.17 2.13 -8.50
C VAL A 34 -18.81 2.59 -9.03
N ASP A 35 -18.54 3.91 -8.99
CA ASP A 35 -17.28 4.49 -9.47
C ASP A 35 -16.05 3.96 -8.72
N LEU A 36 -16.20 3.61 -7.45
CA LEU A 36 -15.14 3.03 -6.64
C LEU A 36 -14.85 1.58 -7.07
N HIS A 37 -15.91 0.78 -7.24
CA HIS A 37 -15.83 -0.66 -7.47
C HIS A 37 -15.59 -1.06 -8.93
N THR A 38 -15.80 -0.13 -9.86
CA THR A 38 -15.55 -0.32 -11.30
C THR A 38 -14.20 0.23 -11.76
N ARG A 39 -13.49 0.96 -10.88
CA ARG A 39 -12.17 1.51 -11.18
C ARG A 39 -11.09 0.43 -11.08
N TYR A 40 -10.24 0.39 -12.11
CA TYR A 40 -9.05 -0.46 -12.15
C TYR A 40 -7.79 0.40 -12.06
N PHE A 41 -6.86 -0.06 -11.24
CA PHE A 41 -5.52 0.51 -11.05
C PHE A 41 -4.49 -0.41 -11.69
N ARG A 42 -3.45 0.18 -12.30
CA ARG A 42 -2.45 -0.59 -13.05
C ARG A 42 -1.59 -1.45 -12.14
N ASN A 43 -1.34 -0.98 -10.92
CA ASN A 43 -0.52 -1.67 -9.94
C ASN A 43 -0.97 -1.34 -8.50
N ALA A 44 -0.48 -2.11 -7.54
CA ALA A 44 -0.80 -1.95 -6.13
C ALA A 44 -0.40 -0.57 -5.58
N ARG A 45 0.68 0.04 -6.08
CA ARG A 45 1.13 1.37 -5.63
C ARG A 45 0.11 2.45 -5.97
N GLU A 46 -0.40 2.45 -7.20
CA GLU A 46 -1.44 3.40 -7.64
C GLU A 46 -2.71 3.25 -6.81
N LEU A 47 -3.12 2.00 -6.55
CA LEU A 47 -4.26 1.70 -5.67
C LEU A 47 -4.02 2.21 -4.24
N LEU A 48 -2.85 1.94 -3.67
CA LEU A 48 -2.49 2.38 -2.32
C LEU A 48 -2.44 3.89 -2.20
N SER A 49 -1.92 4.60 -3.21
CA SER A 49 -1.97 6.07 -3.24
C SER A 49 -3.39 6.62 -3.24
N PHE A 50 -4.35 5.88 -3.79
CA PHE A 50 -5.76 6.26 -3.79
C PHE A 50 -6.46 6.00 -2.44
N ILE A 51 -6.28 4.80 -1.86
CA ILE A 51 -6.97 4.44 -0.60
C ILE A 51 -6.21 4.86 0.68
N SER A 52 -4.92 5.14 0.56
CA SER A 52 -4.03 5.53 1.66
C SER A 52 -2.97 6.54 1.16
N PRO A 53 -3.34 7.82 1.02
CA PRO A 53 -2.46 8.86 0.45
C PRO A 53 -1.12 8.99 1.20
N ASP A 54 -1.13 8.81 2.52
CA ASP A 54 0.05 8.93 3.37
C ASP A 54 0.96 7.69 3.35
N HIS A 55 0.55 6.59 2.71
CA HIS A 55 1.33 5.35 2.64
C HIS A 55 2.71 5.58 2.01
N ALA A 56 2.81 6.44 0.99
CA ALA A 56 4.07 6.73 0.31
C ALA A 56 5.09 7.40 1.25
N THR A 57 4.65 8.37 2.05
CA THR A 57 5.50 9.04 3.05
C THR A 57 6.02 8.02 4.06
N ARG A 58 5.12 7.17 4.58
CA ARG A 58 5.50 6.14 5.56
C ARG A 58 6.45 5.09 4.99
N PHE A 59 6.23 4.70 3.73
CA PHE A 59 7.13 3.80 3.02
C PHE A 59 8.53 4.41 2.89
N ASN A 60 8.62 5.68 2.50
CA ASN A 60 9.90 6.39 2.37
C ASN A 60 10.62 6.54 3.71
N GLU A 61 9.90 6.83 4.80
CA GLU A 61 10.47 6.85 6.16
C GLU A 61 11.08 5.49 6.52
N CYS A 62 10.34 4.41 6.32
CA CYS A 62 10.80 3.06 6.62
C CYS A 62 12.00 2.65 5.74
N LEU A 63 11.96 3.01 4.46
CA LEU A 63 13.06 2.78 3.54
C LEU A 63 14.33 3.54 3.98
N ALA A 64 14.20 4.82 4.34
CA ALA A 64 15.31 5.63 4.83
C ALA A 64 15.91 5.02 6.12
N THR A 65 15.08 4.57 7.05
CA THR A 65 15.53 3.88 8.26
C THR A 65 16.36 2.64 7.92
N LYS A 66 15.86 1.75 7.05
CA LYS A 66 16.58 0.53 6.66
C LYS A 66 17.88 0.81 5.91
N LEU A 67 17.90 1.84 5.06
CA LEU A 67 19.12 2.26 4.36
C LEU A 67 20.18 2.77 5.33
N ASN A 68 19.78 3.54 6.35
CA ASN A 68 20.69 4.01 7.39
C ASN A 68 21.24 2.85 8.24
N GLU A 69 20.39 1.88 8.59
CA GLU A 69 20.82 0.65 9.28
C GLU A 69 21.86 -0.12 8.46
N LEU A 70 21.64 -0.27 7.16
CA LEU A 70 22.59 -0.94 6.27
C LEU A 70 23.92 -0.20 6.19
N ALA A 71 23.90 1.12 6.01
CA ALA A 71 25.11 1.94 5.97
C ALA A 71 25.92 1.89 7.28
N ALA A 72 25.22 1.85 8.42
CA ALA A 72 25.86 1.67 9.73
C ALA A 72 26.52 0.28 9.87
N ASN A 73 25.88 -0.77 9.34
CA ASN A 73 26.38 -2.14 9.39
C ASN A 73 27.57 -2.40 8.44
N GLU A 74 27.65 -1.72 7.30
CA GLU A 74 28.85 -1.79 6.44
C GLU A 74 30.07 -1.15 7.12
N THR A 75 29.85 -0.12 7.95
CA THR A 75 30.92 0.59 8.65
C THR A 75 31.56 -0.24 9.79
N THR A 76 30.81 -1.18 10.40
CA THR A 76 31.34 -2.08 11.43
C THR A 76 32.18 -3.23 10.85
N CYS A 77 31.92 -3.67 9.62
CA CYS A 77 32.71 -4.74 8.99
C CYS A 77 34.12 -4.24 8.57
N VAL A 78 34.25 -2.99 8.12
CA VAL A 78 35.55 -2.41 7.69
C VAL A 78 36.46 -2.05 8.88
N LYS A 79 35.90 -1.74 10.06
CA LYS A 79 36.69 -1.40 11.26
C LYS A 79 37.19 -2.62 12.06
N ALA A 80 36.76 -3.83 11.69
CA ALA A 80 37.17 -5.08 12.34
C ALA A 80 38.29 -5.82 11.60
N SER A 81 38.91 -5.19 10.58
CA SER A 81 40.06 -5.71 9.82
C SER A 81 41.31 -4.87 10.05
#